data_AF-A0A1J3D6H1-F1
#
_entry.id   AF-A0A1J3D6H1-F1
#
_cell.length_a   1.000
_cell.length_b   1.000
_cell.length_c   1.000
_cell.angle_alpha   90.00
_cell.angle_beta   90.00
_cell.angle_gamma   90.00
#
_symmetry.space_group_name_H-M   'P 1'
#
loop_
_entity.id
_entity.type
_entity.pdbx_description
1 polymer ?
#
loop_
_entity_poly.entity_id
_entity_poly.type
_entity_poly.pdbx_seq_one_letter_code
_entity_poly.pdbx_strand_id
1 'polypeptide(L)'
;KDLSVVSVRSSRSDGITRAKVTDAPSFEDVAEKIYGLLNGRIWAGHNIRRFDCVRIKEAFAEIGKAAPEPSGIIDSLGLLSDKFGKRAGNMKMA
;
A
#
# COMPACT_ATOMS: atom_id res chain seq x y z
N LYS A 1 3.18 -17.16 9.70
CA LYS A 1 2.57 -15.81 9.78
C LYS A 1 2.73 -15.29 11.20
N ASP A 2 3.55 -14.28 11.44
CA ASP A 2 3.56 -13.59 12.73
C ASP A 2 2.38 -12.62 12.79
N LEU A 3 1.43 -12.87 13.71
CA LEU A 3 0.24 -12.04 13.91
C LEU A 3 0.42 -11.02 15.04
N SER A 4 1.62 -10.96 15.65
CA SER A 4 1.95 -10.00 16.70
C SER A 4 1.86 -8.55 16.21
N VAL A 5 2.15 -8.34 14.92
CA VAL A 5 2.11 -7.04 14.23
C VAL A 5 0.69 -6.53 13.94
N VAL A 6 -0.33 -7.40 14.06
CA VAL A 6 -1.73 -7.03 13.88
C VAL A 6 -2.39 -6.86 15.23
N SER A 7 -3.01 -5.70 15.44
CA SER A 7 -3.71 -5.42 16.68
C SER A 7 -4.92 -6.35 16.86
N VAL A 8 -5.18 -6.75 18.12
CA VAL A 8 -6.34 -7.60 18.45
C VAL A 8 -7.65 -6.89 18.14
N ARG A 9 -7.70 -5.57 18.37
CA ARG A 9 -8.81 -4.69 18.02
C ARG A 9 -8.33 -3.61 17.05
N SER A 10 -9.16 -3.25 16.08
CA SER A 10 -8.93 -2.11 15.21
C SER A 10 -9.42 -0.83 15.88
N SER A 11 -8.70 0.28 15.69
CA SER A 11 -9.15 1.62 16.09
C SER A 11 -10.29 2.16 15.22
N ARG A 12 -10.47 1.58 14.02
CA ARG A 12 -11.58 1.84 13.10
C ARG A 12 -12.65 0.77 13.23
N SER A 13 -13.93 1.16 13.17
CA SER A 13 -15.11 0.29 13.29
C SER A 13 -15.05 -0.94 12.38
N ASP A 14 -14.51 -0.79 11.16
CA ASP A 14 -14.39 -1.86 10.16
C ASP A 14 -12.94 -2.27 9.82
N GLY A 15 -11.97 -1.84 10.61
CA GLY A 15 -10.57 -2.05 10.26
C GLY A 15 -10.09 -3.50 10.35
N ILE A 16 -8.79 -3.66 10.10
CA ILE A 16 -8.13 -4.96 10.05
C ILE A 16 -7.94 -5.47 11.47
N THR A 17 -8.49 -6.64 11.78
CA THR A 17 -8.35 -7.32 13.07
C THR A 17 -7.54 -8.60 12.90
N ARG A 18 -6.92 -9.09 13.98
CA ARG A 18 -6.21 -10.36 13.96
C ARG A 18 -7.07 -11.51 13.41
N ALA A 19 -8.34 -11.58 13.82
CA ALA A 19 -9.28 -12.59 13.32
C ALA A 19 -9.45 -12.52 11.79
N LYS A 20 -9.66 -11.33 11.21
CA LYS A 20 -9.78 -11.15 9.76
C LYS A 20 -8.50 -11.56 9.01
N VAL A 21 -7.32 -11.36 9.61
CA VAL A 21 -6.03 -11.71 8.98
C VAL A 21 -5.74 -13.22 9.06
N THR A 22 -6.21 -13.89 10.11
CA THR A 22 -6.09 -15.35 10.25
C THR A 22 -6.73 -16.08 9.07
N ASP A 23 -7.93 -15.65 8.67
CA ASP A 23 -8.70 -16.28 7.60
C ASP A 23 -8.38 -15.73 6.20
N ALA A 24 -7.51 -14.71 6.12
CA ALA A 24 -7.15 -14.08 4.86
C ALA A 24 -6.12 -14.90 4.06
N PRO A 25 -6.15 -14.84 2.72
CA PRO A 25 -5.13 -15.46 1.87
C PRO A 25 -3.71 -14.97 2.21
N SER A 26 -2.70 -15.73 1.79
CA SER A 26 -1.32 -15.23 1.80
C SER A 26 -1.12 -14.17 0.71
N PHE A 27 -0.01 -13.45 0.76
CA PHE A 27 0.34 -12.53 -0.32
C PHE A 27 0.54 -13.26 -1.65
N GLU A 28 1.18 -14.44 -1.62
CA GLU A 28 1.43 -15.25 -2.82
C GLU A 28 0.13 -15.65 -3.54
N ASP A 29 -0.91 -16.01 -2.78
CA ASP A 29 -2.22 -16.40 -3.30
C ASP A 29 -2.92 -15.28 -4.09
N VAL A 30 -2.60 -14.02 -3.76
CA VAL A 30 -3.21 -12.84 -4.41
C VAL A 30 -2.23 -12.10 -5.33
N ALA A 31 -0.97 -12.52 -5.40
CA ALA A 31 0.10 -11.80 -6.10
C ALA A 31 -0.19 -11.64 -7.60
N GLU A 32 -0.70 -12.67 -8.27
CA GLU A 32 -1.03 -12.61 -9.70
C GLU A 32 -2.14 -11.61 -9.99
N LYS A 33 -3.20 -11.61 -9.17
CA LYS A 33 -4.29 -10.64 -9.27
C LYS A 33 -3.79 -9.22 -9.06
N ILE A 34 -2.93 -9.01 -8.06
CA ILE A 34 -2.32 -7.70 -7.80
C ILE A 34 -1.45 -7.26 -8.98
N TYR A 35 -0.62 -8.16 -9.51
CA TYR A 35 0.23 -7.86 -10.66
C TYR A 35 -0.60 -7.42 -11.87
N GLY A 36 -1.66 -8.17 -12.21
CA GLY A 36 -2.55 -7.83 -13.32
C GLY A 36 -3.27 -6.48 -13.15
N LEU A 37 -3.54 -6.07 -11.91
CA LEU A 37 -4.15 -4.77 -11.60
C LEU A 37 -3.16 -3.61 -11.68
N LEU A 38 -1.89 -3.84 -11.33
CA LEU A 38 -0.91 -2.76 -11.13
C LEU A 38 0.07 -2.60 -12.28
N ASN A 39 0.51 -3.69 -12.90
CA ASN A 39 1.62 -3.65 -13.84
C ASN A 39 1.27 -2.83 -15.09
N GLY A 40 2.14 -1.89 -15.46
CA GLY A 40 1.96 -0.98 -16.59
C GLY A 40 0.86 0.07 -16.39
N ARG A 41 0.25 0.17 -15.20
CA ARG A 41 -0.78 1.18 -14.89
C ARG A 41 -0.18 2.43 -14.25
N ILE A 42 -0.94 3.52 -14.27
CA ILE A 42 -0.61 4.72 -13.49
C ILE A 42 -1.01 4.44 -12.05
N TRP A 43 -0.06 4.62 -11.12
CA TRP A 43 -0.32 4.49 -9.70
C TRP A 43 -0.59 5.88 -9.12
N ALA A 44 -1.68 6.01 -8.37
CA ALA A 44 -2.07 7.27 -7.75
C ALA A 44 -2.39 7.05 -6.28
N GLY A 45 -1.93 7.97 -5.42
CA GLY A 45 -2.25 7.96 -4.00
C GLY A 45 -1.55 9.07 -3.23
N HIS A 46 -1.46 8.92 -1.91
CA HIS A 46 -0.86 9.91 -1.03
C HIS A 46 0.41 9.36 -0.37
N ASN A 47 1.56 9.98 -0.67
CA ASN A 47 2.88 9.53 -0.20
C ASN A 47 3.27 8.13 -0.69
N ILE A 48 2.67 7.68 -1.79
CA ILE A 48 2.81 6.31 -2.29
C ILE A 48 4.24 6.00 -2.72
N ARG A 49 5.04 6.99 -3.12
CA ARG A 49 6.44 6.77 -3.54
C ARG A 49 7.29 6.23 -2.40
N ARG A 50 7.07 6.72 -1.18
CA ARG A 50 7.87 6.38 0.00
C ARG A 50 7.27 5.24 0.82
N PHE A 51 5.99 4.94 0.62
CA PHE A 51 5.27 3.96 1.42
C PHE A 51 4.86 2.73 0.61
N ASP A 52 3.85 2.87 -0.24
CA ASP A 52 3.21 1.75 -0.92
C ASP A 52 4.10 1.13 -2.00
N CYS A 53 4.81 1.96 -2.78
CA CYS A 53 5.69 1.50 -3.85
C CYS A 53 6.85 0.65 -3.32
N VAL A 54 7.36 0.96 -2.12
CA VAL A 54 8.43 0.20 -1.48
C VAL A 54 7.88 -1.14 -0.98
N ARG A 55 6.76 -1.10 -0.23
CA ARG A 55 6.12 -2.28 0.35
C ARG A 55 5.70 -3.31 -0.69
N ILE A 56 5.16 -2.87 -1.83
CA ILE A 56 4.74 -3.81 -2.86
C ILE A 56 5.94 -4.50 -3.51
N LYS A 57 7.05 -3.77 -3.72
CA LYS A 57 8.28 -4.36 -4.26
C LYS A 57 8.89 -5.37 -3.30
N GLU A 58 8.95 -5.05 -2.01
CA GLU A 58 9.40 -5.96 -0.95
C GLU A 58 8.54 -7.22 -0.89
N ALA A 59 7.20 -7.09 -0.89
CA ALA A 59 6.30 -8.23 -0.82
C ALA A 59 6.43 -9.19 -2.03
N PHE A 60 6.65 -8.66 -3.24
CA PHE A 60 6.95 -9.50 -4.41
C PHE A 60 8.34 -10.14 -4.34
N ALA A 61 9.35 -9.43 -3.82
CA ALA A 61 10.68 -9.98 -3.63
C ALA A 61 10.70 -11.14 -2.61
N GLU A 62 9.92 -11.03 -1.52
CA GLU A 62 9.79 -12.09 -0.50
C GLU A 62 9.26 -13.41 -1.07
N ILE A 63 8.39 -13.36 -2.07
CA ILE A 63 7.86 -14.55 -2.76
C ILE A 63 8.65 -14.92 -4.02
N GLY A 64 9.80 -14.30 -4.26
CA GLY A 64 10.67 -14.58 -5.41
C GLY A 64 10.07 -14.24 -6.78
N LYS A 65 9.11 -13.30 -6.84
CA LYS A 65 8.46 -12.87 -8.10
C LYS A 65 8.86 -11.45 -8.49
N ALA A 66 8.81 -11.15 -9.79
CA ALA A 66 8.99 -9.79 -10.28
C ALA A 66 7.83 -8.91 -9.84
N ALA A 67 8.15 -7.75 -9.24
CA ALA A 67 7.16 -6.77 -8.83
C ALA A 67 6.50 -6.09 -10.06
N PRO A 68 5.23 -5.65 -9.95
CA PRO A 68 4.63 -4.81 -10.98
C PRO A 68 5.34 -3.45 -11.04
N GLU A 69 5.48 -2.88 -12.24
CA GLU A 69 6.04 -1.53 -12.41
C GLU A 69 4.98 -0.56 -12.92
N PRO A 70 4.93 0.68 -12.40
CA PRO A 70 4.01 1.70 -12.88
C PRO A 70 4.45 2.28 -14.24
N SER A 71 3.48 2.65 -15.08
CA SER A 71 3.74 3.51 -16.25
C SER A 71 3.84 5.00 -15.89
N GLY A 72 3.38 5.38 -14.70
CA GLY A 72 3.50 6.71 -14.14
C GLY A 72 3.05 6.74 -12.68
N ILE A 73 3.51 7.73 -11.91
CA ILE A 73 3.18 7.85 -10.48
C ILE A 73 2.67 9.26 -10.17
N ILE A 74 1.43 9.34 -9.69
CA ILE A 74 0.79 10.53 -9.15
C ILE A 74 0.84 10.46 -7.62
N ASP A 75 1.82 11.14 -7.03
CA ASP A 75 1.96 11.24 -5.58
C ASP A 75 1.40 12.58 -5.09
N SER A 76 0.20 12.53 -4.53
CA SER A 76 -0.50 13.72 -4.06
C SER A 76 0.20 14.42 -2.91
N LEU A 77 1.04 13.76 -2.10
CA LEU A 77 1.79 14.44 -1.04
C LEU A 77 2.76 15.45 -1.65
N GLY A 78 3.54 15.01 -2.63
CA GLY A 78 4.50 15.87 -3.33
C GLY A 78 3.78 16.99 -4.10
N LEU A 79 2.75 16.63 -4.86
CA LEU A 79 1.99 17.58 -5.68
C LEU A 79 1.30 18.67 -4.85
N LEU A 80 0.67 18.29 -3.74
CA LEU A 80 -0.01 19.24 -2.86
C LEU A 80 0.99 20.10 -2.08
N SER A 81 2.11 19.51 -1.64
CA SER A 81 3.18 20.25 -0.96
C SER A 81 3.79 21.31 -1.86
N ASP A 82 4.07 20.97 -3.11
CA ASP A 82 4.64 21.89 -4.10
C ASP A 82 3.67 23.04 -4.41
N LYS A 83 2.40 22.72 -4.66
CA LYS A 83 1.40 23.70 -5.09
C LYS A 83 0.86 24.59 -3.97
N PHE A 84 0.70 24.04 -2.76
CA PHE A 84 -0.01 24.70 -1.67
C PHE A 84 0.82 24.86 -0.40
N GLY A 85 2.05 24.33 -0.35
CA GLY A 85 2.85 24.28 0.86
C GLY A 85 2.09 23.58 2.00
N LYS A 86 2.25 24.08 3.23
CA LYS A 86 1.62 23.50 4.43
C LYS A 86 0.10 23.71 4.52
N ARG A 87 -0.54 24.36 3.54
CA ARG A 87 -1.96 24.74 3.59
C ARG A 87 -2.92 23.66 3.09
N ALA A 88 -2.43 22.61 2.42
CA ALA A 88 -3.25 21.50 1.96
C ALA A 88 -3.44 20.44 3.06
N GLY A 89 -4.51 20.56 3.86
CA GLY A 89 -4.97 19.47 4.76
C GLY A 89 -3.99 19.09 5.90
N ASN A 90 -3.04 19.97 6.23
CA ASN A 90 -1.95 19.70 7.17
C ASN A 90 -1.05 18.50 6.80
N MET A 91 -1.04 18.08 5.51
CA MET A 91 -0.20 16.99 4.99
C MET A 91 -0.28 15.67 5.78
N LYS A 92 -1.42 15.37 6.39
CA LYS A 92 -1.57 14.20 7.25
C LYS A 92 -1.55 12.91 6.42
N MET A 93 -0.82 11.91 6.91
CA MET A 93 -0.97 10.52 6.47
C MET A 93 -2.35 10.02 6.94
N ALA A 94 -3.14 9.45 6.02
CA ALA A 94 -4.47 8.92 6.29
C ALA A 94 -4.45 7.51 6.89
#